data_AF-A0A972EGV5-F1
#
_entry.id   AF-A0A972EGV5-F1
#
_cell.length_a   1.000
_cell.length_b   1.000
_cell.length_c   1.000
_cell.angle_alpha   90.00
_cell.angle_beta   90.00
_cell.angle_gamma   90.00
#
_symmetry.space_group_name_H-M   'P 1'
#
loop_
_entity.id
_entity.type
_entity.pdbx_description
1 polymer ?
#
loop_
_entity_poly.entity_id
_entity_poly.type
_entity_poly.pdbx_seq_one_letter_code
_entity_poly.pdbx_strand_id
1 'polypeptide(L)'
;MTSFKYIYGPVPSRRMGLSVGISPIAEGHCNYSCVYCQLGRTRNMTNKRKKYFDYKEIVEEFKLYLGKKIKFDVATIVGDGEPLLYADLGVLIDELKLLIDKPVAVITNGSLLYDSAVRDDLKNADIILPSLDATNEKMFKEINRPHGSIKFDDVIKGLQDFSKEYEGQLWIETMIVEGINDNREFFLDLKKLLGTINYHKLYINSPVRPPAETFVKQVSKDVIEEAVSILGGISIDKLVSEGFYSEVEDDYEAVLSIIRRHPMNQFEIKSFVEQRNRSNIKDFFERLDNDDNIEIIDYKGYYTYRLK
;
A
#
# COMPACT_ATOMS: atom_id res chain seq x y z
N MET A 1 16.04 -5.75 -22.18
CA MET A 1 16.64 -5.89 -20.84
C MET A 1 15.49 -5.95 -19.85
N THR A 2 15.50 -6.95 -18.98
CA THR A 2 14.34 -7.41 -18.20
C THR A 2 13.85 -6.35 -17.23
N SER A 3 12.56 -6.00 -17.34
CA SER A 3 11.86 -5.25 -16.31
C SER A 3 11.94 -6.04 -14.99
N PHE A 4 12.20 -5.34 -13.89
CA PHE A 4 12.14 -5.93 -12.57
C PHE A 4 10.71 -6.45 -12.32
N LYS A 5 10.59 -7.70 -11.90
CA LYS A 5 9.32 -8.39 -11.68
C LYS A 5 8.79 -8.12 -10.28
N TYR A 6 9.68 -8.20 -9.29
CA TYR A 6 9.36 -8.12 -7.86
C TYR A 6 9.68 -6.75 -7.28
N ILE A 7 10.68 -6.06 -7.83
CA ILE A 7 11.17 -4.78 -7.32
C ILE A 7 10.66 -3.63 -8.20
N TYR A 8 10.25 -2.53 -7.59
CA TYR A 8 9.81 -1.34 -8.32
C TYR A 8 10.11 -0.03 -7.58
N GLY A 9 10.11 1.07 -8.32
CA GLY A 9 10.41 2.40 -7.78
C GLY A 9 11.91 2.76 -7.83
N PRO A 10 12.39 3.61 -6.90
CA PRO A 10 11.71 4.03 -5.70
C PRO A 10 10.56 5.00 -6.00
N VAL A 11 9.49 4.89 -5.23
CA VAL A 11 8.34 5.78 -5.30
C VAL A 11 8.38 6.80 -4.16
N PRO A 12 7.95 8.04 -4.39
CA PRO A 12 7.90 9.05 -3.35
C PRO A 12 6.79 8.72 -2.34
N SER A 13 7.18 8.09 -1.23
CA SER A 13 6.27 7.80 -0.12
C SER A 13 6.00 9.08 0.65
N ARG A 14 4.71 9.42 0.77
CA ARG A 14 4.25 10.51 1.65
C ARG A 14 4.66 10.31 3.12
N ARG A 15 5.03 9.08 3.52
CA ARG A 15 5.31 8.69 4.92
C ARG A 15 6.78 8.42 5.21
N MET A 16 7.54 7.95 4.20
CA MET A 16 8.85 7.30 4.39
C MET A 16 9.95 7.78 3.42
N GLY A 17 9.76 8.91 2.73
CA GLY A 17 10.72 9.38 1.73
C GLY A 17 10.70 8.52 0.47
N LEU A 18 11.84 8.28 -0.15
CA LEU A 18 11.96 7.45 -1.35
C LEU A 18 11.88 5.96 -0.98
N SER A 19 10.78 5.30 -1.34
CA SER A 19 10.54 3.89 -0.99
C SER A 19 10.74 2.98 -2.20
N VAL A 20 11.69 2.04 -2.13
CA VAL A 20 11.71 0.92 -3.09
C VAL A 20 10.66 -0.11 -2.67
N GLY A 21 9.80 -0.51 -3.60
CA GLY A 21 8.72 -1.48 -3.36
C GLY A 21 9.17 -2.89 -3.70
N ILE A 22 8.77 -3.85 -2.87
CA ILE A 22 9.05 -5.28 -3.01
C ILE A 22 7.72 -6.03 -2.92
N SER A 23 7.30 -6.64 -4.03
CA SER A 23 6.02 -7.35 -4.14
C SER A 23 6.24 -8.88 -4.09
N PRO A 24 6.12 -9.53 -2.91
CA PRO A 24 6.31 -10.98 -2.78
C PRO A 24 5.05 -11.78 -3.10
N ILE A 25 3.95 -11.13 -3.44
CA ILE A 25 2.63 -11.73 -3.68
C ILE A 25 2.29 -11.66 -5.17
N ALA A 26 1.70 -12.72 -5.70
CA ALA A 26 1.19 -12.71 -7.06
C ALA A 26 -0.08 -11.85 -7.17
N GLU A 27 -0.24 -11.18 -8.30
CA GLU A 27 -1.27 -10.17 -8.49
C GLU A 27 -2.69 -10.62 -8.17
N GLY A 28 -3.43 -9.74 -7.50
CA GLY A 28 -4.83 -9.93 -7.15
C GLY A 28 -5.07 -10.94 -6.03
N HIS A 29 -4.04 -11.37 -5.29
CA HIS A 29 -4.18 -12.27 -4.15
C HIS A 29 -4.18 -11.51 -2.83
N CYS A 30 -5.36 -11.39 -2.24
CA CYS A 30 -5.57 -10.73 -0.95
C CYS A 30 -6.61 -11.52 -0.17
N ASN A 31 -6.63 -11.37 1.16
CA ASN A 31 -7.69 -11.91 1.99
C ASN A 31 -8.76 -10.87 2.33
N TYR A 32 -8.61 -9.62 1.88
CA TYR A 32 -9.61 -8.55 1.89
C TYR A 32 -9.99 -8.16 0.45
N SER A 33 -11.11 -7.47 0.27
CA SER A 33 -11.47 -6.80 -0.98
C SER A 33 -11.93 -5.37 -0.71
N CYS A 34 -11.05 -4.57 -0.09
CA CYS A 34 -11.35 -3.21 0.35
C CYS A 34 -11.98 -2.36 -0.76
N VAL A 35 -13.06 -1.65 -0.44
CA VAL A 35 -13.80 -0.82 -1.41
C VAL A 35 -12.95 0.31 -1.99
N TYR A 36 -11.96 0.78 -1.23
CA TYR A 36 -11.03 1.84 -1.60
C TYR A 36 -9.76 1.33 -2.30
N CYS A 37 -9.59 0.01 -2.51
CA CYS A 37 -8.34 -0.55 -3.01
C CYS A 37 -8.00 0.00 -4.40
N GLN A 38 -6.80 0.60 -4.53
CA GLN A 38 -6.36 1.18 -5.80
C GLN A 38 -6.06 0.13 -6.88
N LEU A 39 -5.78 -1.12 -6.46
CA LEU A 39 -5.56 -2.27 -7.35
C LEU A 39 -6.88 -2.86 -7.88
N GLY A 40 -8.02 -2.29 -7.52
CA GLY A 40 -9.33 -2.82 -7.88
C GLY A 40 -9.82 -3.91 -6.92
N ARG A 41 -10.88 -4.62 -7.35
CA ARG A 41 -11.46 -5.73 -6.58
C ARG A 41 -10.50 -6.91 -6.55
N THR A 42 -10.47 -7.60 -5.41
CA THR A 42 -9.63 -8.79 -5.26
C THR A 42 -10.11 -9.91 -6.18
N ARG A 43 -9.21 -10.39 -7.05
CA ARG A 43 -9.51 -11.41 -8.07
C ARG A 43 -9.31 -12.84 -7.54
N ASN A 44 -8.35 -13.03 -6.65
CA ASN A 44 -7.96 -14.33 -6.10
C ASN A 44 -8.02 -14.30 -4.56
N MET A 45 -9.24 -14.22 -4.01
CA MET A 45 -9.41 -14.11 -2.56
C MET A 45 -9.01 -15.40 -1.84
N THR A 46 -8.09 -15.32 -0.87
CA THR A 46 -7.63 -16.49 -0.12
C THR A 46 -7.14 -16.09 1.26
N ASN A 47 -7.40 -16.90 2.29
CA ASN A 47 -6.84 -16.73 3.63
C ASN A 47 -5.76 -17.79 3.96
N LYS A 48 -5.12 -18.36 2.94
CA LYS A 48 -4.09 -19.38 3.11
C LYS A 48 -2.72 -18.79 2.78
N ARG A 49 -1.79 -18.89 3.73
CA ARG A 49 -0.39 -18.54 3.50
C ARG A 49 0.24 -19.54 2.53
N LYS A 50 0.98 -19.05 1.53
CA LYS A 50 1.71 -19.89 0.57
C LYS A 50 2.95 -19.18 0.03
N LYS A 51 3.83 -19.96 -0.59
CA LYS A 51 4.96 -19.44 -1.37
C LYS A 51 4.43 -19.03 -2.75
N TYR A 52 4.31 -17.73 -2.98
CA TYR A 52 3.88 -17.18 -4.27
C TYR A 52 5.05 -17.12 -5.25
N PHE A 53 6.21 -16.71 -4.75
CA PHE A 53 7.49 -16.69 -5.45
C PHE A 53 8.57 -17.27 -4.53
N ASP A 54 9.67 -17.76 -5.09
CA ASP A 54 10.84 -18.15 -4.30
C ASP A 54 11.52 -16.88 -3.77
N TYR A 55 11.71 -16.77 -2.45
CA TYR A 55 12.32 -15.60 -1.82
C TYR A 55 13.73 -15.35 -2.37
N LYS A 56 14.44 -16.40 -2.80
CA LYS A 56 15.77 -16.28 -3.40
C LYS A 56 15.73 -15.50 -4.70
N GLU A 57 14.69 -15.67 -5.53
CA GLU A 57 14.54 -14.90 -6.76
C GLU A 57 14.33 -13.41 -6.46
N ILE A 58 13.52 -13.10 -5.44
CA ILE A 58 13.27 -11.71 -5.00
C ILE A 58 14.57 -11.08 -4.49
N VAL A 59 15.33 -11.82 -3.67
CA VAL A 59 16.61 -11.38 -3.10
C VAL A 59 17.66 -11.15 -4.19
N GLU A 60 17.78 -12.06 -5.16
CA GLU A 60 18.71 -11.87 -6.30
C GLU A 60 18.31 -10.67 -7.16
N GLU A 61 17.01 -10.49 -7.43
CA GLU A 61 16.53 -9.31 -8.15
C GLU A 61 16.81 -8.01 -7.37
N PHE A 62 16.66 -8.04 -6.04
CA PHE A 62 16.99 -6.91 -5.18
C PHE A 62 18.50 -6.60 -5.18
N LYS A 63 19.38 -7.60 -5.18
CA LYS A 63 20.83 -7.39 -5.35
C LYS A 63 21.17 -6.71 -6.67
N LEU A 64 20.50 -7.10 -7.77
CA LEU A 64 20.65 -6.45 -9.07
C LEU A 64 20.21 -4.98 -9.00
N TYR A 65 19.10 -4.68 -8.32
CA TYR A 65 18.63 -3.32 -8.07
C TYR A 65 19.67 -2.51 -7.28
N LEU A 66 20.21 -3.06 -6.18
CA LEU A 66 21.25 -2.40 -5.38
C LEU A 66 22.52 -2.09 -6.19
N GLY A 67 22.90 -2.98 -7.12
CA GLY A 67 24.04 -2.79 -8.03
C GLY A 67 23.94 -1.53 -8.91
N LYS A 68 22.71 -1.03 -9.14
CA LYS A 68 22.47 0.21 -9.89
C LYS A 68 22.69 1.49 -9.07
N LYS A 69 22.94 1.35 -7.75
CA LYS A 69 23.30 2.45 -6.82
C LYS A 69 22.27 3.58 -6.77
N ILE A 70 20.99 3.23 -6.90
CA ILE A 70 19.89 4.19 -6.84
C ILE A 70 19.63 4.58 -5.40
N LYS A 71 19.35 5.86 -5.19
CA LYS A 71 19.03 6.39 -3.87
C LYS A 71 17.60 6.03 -3.51
N PHE A 72 17.44 5.48 -2.31
CA PHE A 72 16.17 5.21 -1.65
C PHE A 72 16.40 5.32 -0.14
N ASP A 73 15.35 5.53 0.63
CA ASP A 73 15.40 5.71 2.08
C ASP A 73 14.89 4.48 2.83
N VAL A 74 13.97 3.72 2.23
CA VAL A 74 13.34 2.52 2.82
C VAL A 74 13.10 1.45 1.77
N ALA A 75 13.24 0.18 2.15
CA ALA A 75 12.74 -0.95 1.38
C ALA A 75 11.40 -1.40 1.96
N THR A 76 10.33 -1.34 1.17
CA THR A 76 8.98 -1.65 1.66
C THR A 76 8.44 -2.90 0.98
N ILE A 77 8.10 -3.90 1.79
CA ILE A 77 7.32 -5.06 1.36
C ILE A 77 5.86 -4.62 1.26
N VAL A 78 5.42 -4.43 0.02
CA VAL A 78 4.10 -3.96 -0.37
C VAL A 78 3.91 -4.26 -1.85
N GLY A 79 2.69 -4.50 -2.31
CA GLY A 79 2.48 -4.67 -3.74
C GLY A 79 1.14 -5.28 -4.08
N ASP A 80 1.17 -6.28 -4.94
CA ASP A 80 0.04 -6.74 -5.75
C ASP A 80 -1.00 -7.59 -4.97
N GLY A 81 -1.02 -7.49 -3.64
CA GLY A 81 -1.80 -8.32 -2.73
C GLY A 81 -1.44 -8.08 -1.26
N GLU A 82 -1.90 -8.98 -0.38
CA GLU A 82 -1.64 -8.88 1.07
C GLU A 82 -0.34 -9.60 1.47
N PRO A 83 0.71 -8.87 1.93
CA PRO A 83 2.01 -9.48 2.24
C PRO A 83 1.99 -10.57 3.31
N LEU A 84 1.08 -10.52 4.30
CA LEU A 84 1.03 -11.55 5.34
C LEU A 84 0.62 -12.94 4.81
N LEU A 85 0.06 -13.02 3.59
CA LEU A 85 -0.19 -14.29 2.91
C LEU A 85 1.09 -14.95 2.39
N TYR A 86 2.23 -14.26 2.40
CA TYR A 86 3.49 -14.84 1.94
C TYR A 86 4.10 -15.73 3.03
N ALA A 87 4.30 -17.01 2.70
CA ALA A 87 4.81 -18.00 3.66
C ALA A 87 6.27 -17.76 4.06
N ASP A 88 7.08 -17.18 3.16
CA ASP A 88 8.51 -16.91 3.41
C ASP A 88 8.76 -15.44 3.82
N LEU A 89 7.76 -14.76 4.39
CA LEU A 89 7.86 -13.33 4.74
C LEU A 89 8.98 -13.04 5.73
N GLY A 90 9.11 -13.83 6.81
CA GLY A 90 10.16 -13.62 7.81
C GLY A 90 11.55 -13.81 7.21
N VAL A 91 11.75 -14.88 6.43
CA VAL A 91 13.03 -15.13 5.74
C VAL A 91 13.35 -14.01 4.75
N LEU A 92 12.37 -13.51 4.00
CA LEU A 92 12.57 -12.40 3.09
C LEU A 92 13.00 -11.13 3.83
N ILE A 93 12.36 -10.79 4.95
CA ILE A 93 12.75 -9.63 5.77
C ILE A 93 14.20 -9.77 6.25
N ASP A 94 14.57 -10.95 6.76
CA ASP A 94 15.91 -11.21 7.27
C ASP A 94 16.97 -11.06 6.17
N GLU A 95 16.74 -11.65 4.99
CA GLU A 95 17.65 -11.54 3.85
C GLU A 95 17.79 -10.10 3.34
N LEU A 96 16.69 -9.33 3.30
CA LEU A 96 16.75 -7.91 2.91
C LEU A 96 17.60 -7.11 3.89
N LYS A 97 17.45 -7.34 5.20
CA LYS A 97 18.23 -6.65 6.24
C LYS A 97 19.72 -6.99 6.22
N LEU A 98 20.11 -8.14 5.68
CA LEU A 98 21.53 -8.46 5.45
C LEU A 98 22.15 -7.67 4.29
N LEU A 99 21.33 -7.13 3.38
CA LEU A 99 21.79 -6.47 2.16
C LEU A 99 21.84 -4.94 2.25
N ILE A 100 21.13 -4.35 3.21
CA ILE A 100 21.00 -2.88 3.33
C ILE A 100 21.16 -2.42 4.78
N ASP A 101 21.65 -1.20 4.96
CA ASP A 101 21.72 -0.48 6.23
C ASP A 101 20.51 0.44 6.47
N LYS A 102 19.46 0.29 5.63
CA LYS A 102 18.24 1.09 5.64
C LYS A 102 17.06 0.31 6.22
N PRO A 103 16.01 1.00 6.70
CA PRO A 103 14.84 0.32 7.24
C PRO A 103 14.14 -0.59 6.22
N VAL A 104 13.66 -1.73 6.71
CA VAL A 104 12.70 -2.59 6.02
C VAL A 104 11.31 -2.37 6.61
N ALA A 105 10.35 -1.99 5.76
CA ALA A 105 8.97 -1.75 6.15
C ALA A 105 8.01 -2.78 5.56
N VAL A 106 6.87 -3.03 6.20
CA VAL A 106 5.78 -3.85 5.65
C VAL A 106 4.46 -3.07 5.74
N ILE A 107 3.77 -2.91 4.61
CA ILE A 107 2.40 -2.37 4.58
C ILE A 107 1.44 -3.55 4.47
N THR A 108 0.49 -3.64 5.39
CA THR A 108 -0.41 -4.80 5.50
C THR A 108 -1.82 -4.37 5.92
N ASN A 109 -2.81 -5.18 5.60
CA ASN A 109 -4.14 -5.04 6.17
C ASN A 109 -4.25 -5.57 7.62
N GLY A 110 -3.20 -6.19 8.17
CA GLY A 110 -3.11 -6.66 9.56
C GLY A 110 -3.97 -7.89 9.88
N SER A 111 -4.68 -8.44 8.89
CA SER A 111 -5.73 -9.44 9.08
C SER A 111 -5.27 -10.75 9.69
N LEU A 112 -3.98 -11.11 9.56
CA LEU A 112 -3.42 -12.37 10.04
C LEU A 112 -2.62 -12.22 11.34
N LEU A 113 -2.60 -11.04 11.96
CA LEU A 113 -1.86 -10.82 13.21
C LEU A 113 -2.39 -11.64 14.40
N TYR A 114 -3.55 -12.28 14.28
CA TYR A 114 -4.02 -13.25 15.29
C TYR A 114 -3.15 -14.51 15.35
N ASP A 115 -2.47 -14.86 14.26
CA ASP A 115 -1.55 -16.00 14.21
C ASP A 115 -0.17 -15.59 14.74
N SER A 116 0.29 -16.24 15.81
CA SER A 116 1.59 -15.95 16.41
C SER A 116 2.76 -16.21 15.46
N ALA A 117 2.65 -17.18 14.55
CA ALA A 117 3.70 -17.44 13.57
C ALA A 117 3.86 -16.27 12.58
N VAL A 118 2.76 -15.59 12.25
CA VAL A 118 2.80 -14.37 11.41
C VAL A 118 3.44 -13.22 12.17
N ARG A 119 3.17 -13.09 13.48
CA ARG A 119 3.83 -12.08 14.32
C ARG A 119 5.34 -12.33 14.42
N ASP A 120 5.75 -13.58 14.59
CA ASP A 120 7.15 -13.99 14.59
C ASP A 120 7.86 -13.65 13.28
N ASP A 121 7.19 -13.80 12.13
CA ASP A 121 7.73 -13.43 10.82
C ASP A 121 7.98 -11.92 10.67
N LEU A 122 7.21 -11.07 11.38
CA LEU A 122 7.32 -9.61 11.28
C LEU A 122 8.33 -9.00 12.24
N LYS A 123 8.79 -9.73 13.25
CA LYS A 123 9.56 -9.19 14.38
C LYS A 123 10.82 -8.41 13.98
N ASN A 124 11.43 -8.81 12.86
CA ASN A 124 12.69 -8.24 12.39
C ASN A 124 12.49 -7.05 11.44
N ALA A 125 11.27 -6.77 10.98
CA ALA A 125 10.99 -5.54 10.24
C ALA A 125 11.18 -4.32 11.16
N ASP A 126 11.56 -3.19 10.58
CA ASP A 126 11.81 -1.97 11.34
C ASP A 126 10.52 -1.13 11.46
N ILE A 127 9.63 -1.23 10.47
CA ILE A 127 8.36 -0.48 10.42
C ILE A 127 7.24 -1.39 9.93
N ILE A 128 6.12 -1.46 10.65
CA ILE A 128 4.92 -2.18 10.21
C ILE A 128 3.76 -1.18 10.14
N LEU A 129 3.04 -1.19 9.01
CA LEU A 129 1.92 -0.31 8.76
C LEU A 129 0.62 -1.11 8.54
N PRO A 130 -0.09 -1.52 9.62
CA PRO A 130 -1.38 -2.17 9.48
C PRO A 130 -2.52 -1.18 9.25
N SER A 131 -3.46 -1.52 8.37
CA SER A 131 -4.70 -0.77 8.19
C SER A 131 -5.72 -1.07 9.29
N LEU A 132 -6.36 -0.03 9.81
CA LEU A 132 -7.48 -0.09 10.76
C LEU A 132 -8.56 0.91 10.35
N ASP A 133 -9.52 0.43 9.56
CA ASP A 133 -10.54 1.28 8.93
C ASP A 133 -11.93 1.16 9.56
N ALA A 134 -12.11 0.21 10.48
CA ALA A 134 -13.41 -0.12 11.07
C ALA A 134 -13.31 -0.28 12.59
N THR A 135 -14.43 -0.01 13.27
CA THR A 135 -14.56 -0.17 14.73
C THR A 135 -15.49 -1.32 15.14
N ASN A 136 -16.14 -1.97 14.17
CA ASN A 136 -17.03 -3.11 14.39
C ASN A 136 -17.12 -3.99 13.14
N GLU A 137 -17.64 -5.22 13.32
CA GLU A 137 -17.79 -6.23 12.27
C GLU A 137 -18.63 -5.77 11.06
N LYS A 138 -19.68 -4.96 11.29
CA LYS A 138 -20.53 -4.47 10.20
C LYS A 138 -19.74 -3.55 9.27
N MET A 139 -19.07 -2.55 9.84
CA MET A 139 -18.25 -1.59 9.11
C MET A 139 -17.04 -2.27 8.46
N PHE A 140 -16.44 -3.24 9.15
CA PHE A 140 -15.34 -4.06 8.62
C PHE A 140 -15.76 -4.83 7.35
N LYS A 141 -16.97 -5.40 7.34
CA LYS A 141 -17.55 -6.04 6.15
C LYS A 141 -17.93 -5.06 5.05
N GLU A 142 -18.36 -3.86 5.41
CA GLU A 142 -18.73 -2.83 4.45
C GLU A 142 -17.51 -2.24 3.73
N ILE A 143 -16.43 -1.95 4.47
CA ILE A 143 -15.22 -1.31 3.97
C ILE A 143 -14.21 -2.33 3.44
N ASN A 144 -13.75 -3.25 4.28
CA ASN A 144 -12.63 -4.12 3.97
C ASN A 144 -13.04 -5.41 3.25
N ARG A 145 -14.31 -5.83 3.41
CA ARG A 145 -14.87 -7.05 2.78
C ARG A 145 -13.94 -8.25 2.97
N PRO A 146 -13.70 -8.66 4.23
CA PRO A 146 -12.74 -9.70 4.55
C PRO A 146 -13.19 -11.07 4.05
N HIS A 147 -12.23 -11.98 3.87
CA HIS A 147 -12.51 -13.39 3.67
C HIS A 147 -13.37 -13.93 4.82
N GLY A 148 -14.38 -14.74 4.51
CA GLY A 148 -15.43 -15.13 5.48
C GLY A 148 -14.96 -15.93 6.71
N SER A 149 -13.69 -16.36 6.73
CA SER A 149 -13.05 -16.98 7.90
C SER A 149 -12.42 -15.98 8.87
N ILE A 150 -12.29 -14.72 8.48
CA ILE A 150 -11.67 -13.65 9.29
C ILE A 150 -12.78 -12.90 10.00
N LYS A 151 -12.66 -12.78 11.32
CA LYS A 151 -13.58 -12.01 12.17
C LYS A 151 -12.89 -10.75 12.66
N PHE A 152 -13.64 -9.66 12.78
CA PHE A 152 -13.13 -8.39 13.26
C PHE A 152 -12.44 -8.53 14.63
N ASP A 153 -13.08 -9.21 15.57
CA ASP A 153 -12.56 -9.38 16.93
C ASP A 153 -11.20 -10.11 16.95
N ASP A 154 -11.01 -11.09 16.07
CA ASP A 154 -9.73 -11.80 15.95
C ASP A 154 -8.64 -10.87 15.40
N VAL A 155 -8.95 -10.05 14.39
CA VAL A 155 -8.02 -9.06 13.83
C VAL A 155 -7.61 -8.04 14.88
N ILE A 156 -8.57 -7.50 15.63
CA ILE A 156 -8.29 -6.53 16.69
C ILE A 156 -7.45 -7.14 17.79
N LYS A 157 -7.80 -8.35 18.25
CA LYS A 157 -7.02 -9.04 19.28
C LYS A 157 -5.59 -9.33 18.81
N GLY A 158 -5.44 -9.80 17.57
CA GLY A 158 -4.13 -10.01 16.96
C GLY A 158 -3.28 -8.74 16.91
N LEU A 159 -3.87 -7.60 16.52
CA LEU A 159 -3.19 -6.31 16.51
C LEU A 159 -2.82 -5.82 17.92
N GLN A 160 -3.71 -6.01 18.90
CA GLN A 160 -3.43 -5.67 20.31
C GLN A 160 -2.26 -6.49 20.85
N ASP A 161 -2.25 -7.81 20.61
CA ASP A 161 -1.19 -8.70 21.07
C ASP A 161 0.13 -8.38 20.35
N PHE A 162 0.09 -8.19 19.02
CA PHE A 162 1.26 -7.76 18.24
C PHE A 162 1.84 -6.44 18.74
N SER A 163 1.01 -5.46 19.09
CA SER A 163 1.49 -4.16 19.57
C SER A 163 2.24 -4.23 20.90
N LYS A 164 2.06 -5.30 21.68
CA LYS A 164 2.80 -5.53 22.94
C LYS A 164 4.10 -6.28 22.72
N GLU A 165 4.16 -7.09 21.65
CA GLU A 165 5.29 -7.97 21.32
C GLU A 165 6.30 -7.30 20.38
N TYR A 166 5.83 -6.43 19.48
CA TYR A 166 6.66 -5.82 18.44
C TYR A 166 7.47 -4.63 18.94
N GLU A 167 8.79 -4.71 18.79
CA GLU A 167 9.74 -3.69 19.27
C GLU A 167 10.07 -2.61 18.22
N GLY A 168 9.71 -2.81 16.96
CA GLY A 168 9.89 -1.82 15.89
C GLY A 168 8.82 -0.73 15.89
N GLN A 169 8.79 0.06 14.82
CA GLN A 169 7.81 1.14 14.71
C GLN A 169 6.46 0.65 14.14
N LEU A 170 5.44 0.61 14.98
CA LEU A 170 4.06 0.32 14.56
C LEU A 170 3.33 1.62 14.16
N TRP A 171 2.99 1.77 12.88
CA TRP A 171 2.26 2.93 12.36
C TRP A 171 0.89 2.53 11.83
N ILE A 172 -0.18 2.89 12.53
CA ILE A 172 -1.54 2.57 12.09
C ILE A 172 -1.95 3.47 10.92
N GLU A 173 -2.62 2.90 9.93
CA GLU A 173 -3.26 3.67 8.86
C GLU A 173 -4.78 3.50 8.90
N THR A 174 -5.52 4.60 8.80
CA THR A 174 -6.98 4.60 8.71
C THR A 174 -7.41 5.31 7.44
N MET A 175 -8.15 4.60 6.59
CA MET A 175 -8.81 5.14 5.41
C MET A 175 -10.22 5.62 5.77
N ILE A 176 -10.47 6.93 5.60
CA ILE A 176 -11.79 7.55 5.80
C ILE A 176 -12.50 7.67 4.45
N VAL A 177 -13.66 7.02 4.36
CA VAL A 177 -14.54 6.94 3.20
C VAL A 177 -15.83 7.70 3.47
N GLU A 178 -16.18 8.60 2.55
CA GLU A 178 -17.40 9.41 2.59
C GLU A 178 -18.66 8.54 2.72
N GLY A 179 -19.52 8.89 3.67
CA GLY A 179 -20.79 8.21 3.94
C GLY A 179 -20.69 6.85 4.62
N ILE A 180 -19.49 6.38 5.00
CA ILE A 180 -19.30 5.09 5.67
C ILE A 180 -18.70 5.27 7.07
N ASN A 181 -17.50 5.86 7.16
CA ASN A 181 -16.76 6.02 8.42
C ASN A 181 -16.23 7.46 8.59
N ASP A 182 -17.00 8.45 8.13
CA ASP A 182 -16.64 9.88 8.08
C ASP A 182 -17.35 10.74 9.12
N ASN A 183 -17.83 10.13 10.21
CA ASN A 183 -18.59 10.79 11.25
C ASN A 183 -17.90 10.75 12.61
N ARG A 184 -18.34 11.66 13.48
CA ARG A 184 -17.78 11.83 14.84
C ARG A 184 -17.89 10.58 15.72
N GLU A 185 -18.97 9.80 15.59
CA GLU A 185 -19.16 8.56 16.37
C GLU A 185 -18.05 7.55 16.05
N PHE A 186 -17.79 7.31 14.76
CA PHE A 186 -16.67 6.48 14.33
C PHE A 186 -15.32 6.97 14.86
N PHE A 187 -15.04 8.28 14.81
CA PHE A 187 -13.77 8.82 15.31
C PHE A 187 -13.59 8.61 16.82
N LEU A 188 -14.66 8.72 17.61
CA LEU A 188 -14.62 8.46 19.05
C LEU A 188 -14.42 6.97 19.36
N ASP A 189 -15.09 6.09 18.62
CA ASP A 189 -14.94 4.65 18.76
C ASP A 189 -13.53 4.19 18.35
N LEU A 190 -13.01 4.73 17.25
CA LEU A 190 -11.66 4.44 16.79
C LEU A 190 -10.64 4.95 17.80
N LYS A 191 -10.84 6.13 18.40
CA LYS A 191 -9.98 6.64 19.49
C LYS A 191 -9.94 5.68 20.67
N LYS A 192 -11.10 5.14 21.08
CA LYS A 192 -11.19 4.16 22.16
C LYS A 192 -10.44 2.88 21.82
N LEU A 193 -10.59 2.39 20.60
CA LEU A 193 -9.91 1.20 20.11
C LEU A 193 -8.38 1.40 20.03
N LEU A 194 -7.93 2.51 19.46
CA LEU A 194 -6.52 2.90 19.41
C LEU A 194 -5.89 2.99 20.81
N GLY A 195 -6.65 3.42 21.82
CA GLY A 195 -6.20 3.43 23.21
C GLY A 195 -5.88 2.04 23.81
N THR A 196 -6.18 0.95 23.09
CA THR A 196 -5.83 -0.42 23.48
C THR A 196 -4.60 -0.99 22.77
N ILE A 197 -4.00 -0.21 21.86
CA ILE A 197 -2.92 -0.61 20.97
C ILE A 197 -1.70 0.28 21.26
N ASN A 198 -0.52 -0.32 21.41
CA ASN A 198 0.72 0.45 21.53
C ASN A 198 1.25 0.78 20.12
N TYR A 199 0.96 1.99 19.62
CA TYR A 199 1.42 2.44 18.30
C TYR A 199 2.23 3.74 18.39
N HIS A 200 3.05 4.00 17.37
CA HIS A 200 3.94 5.16 17.31
C HIS A 200 3.35 6.32 16.49
N LYS A 201 2.65 5.99 15.40
CA LYS A 201 2.01 6.98 14.52
C LYS A 201 0.65 6.49 14.07
N LEU A 202 -0.25 7.43 13.86
CA LEU A 202 -1.52 7.21 13.17
C LEU A 202 -1.53 8.08 11.92
N TYR A 203 -1.70 7.46 10.77
CA TYR A 203 -1.92 8.15 9.51
C TYR A 203 -3.40 8.11 9.13
N ILE A 204 -3.94 9.29 8.83
CA ILE A 204 -5.32 9.47 8.38
C ILE A 204 -5.28 9.71 6.88
N ASN A 205 -5.96 8.85 6.13
CA ASN A 205 -6.01 8.86 4.69
C ASN A 205 -7.45 9.02 4.20
N SER A 206 -7.59 9.39 2.93
CA SER A 206 -8.86 9.33 2.21
C SER A 206 -8.60 8.84 0.78
N PRO A 207 -9.60 8.29 0.06
CA PRO A 207 -9.44 7.82 -1.30
C PRO A 207 -9.02 8.94 -2.28
N VAL A 208 -7.72 9.26 -2.34
CA VAL A 208 -7.19 10.29 -3.24
C VAL A 208 -6.87 9.74 -4.62
N ARG A 209 -6.73 8.42 -4.75
CA ARG A 209 -6.57 7.68 -6.00
C ARG A 209 -7.87 6.93 -6.33
N PRO A 210 -8.10 6.55 -7.60
CA PRO A 210 -9.28 5.80 -8.00
C PRO A 210 -9.45 4.52 -7.18
N PRO A 211 -10.58 4.38 -6.46
CA PRO A 211 -10.87 3.20 -5.65
C PRO A 211 -11.30 2.00 -6.50
N ALA A 212 -11.55 0.85 -5.85
CA ALA A 212 -12.10 -0.34 -6.49
C ALA A 212 -13.59 -0.17 -6.82
N GLU A 213 -14.31 0.62 -6.02
CA GLU A 213 -15.74 0.85 -6.16
C GLU A 213 -16.05 2.30 -6.49
N THR A 214 -16.87 2.53 -7.52
CA THR A 214 -17.18 3.89 -8.00
C THR A 214 -17.99 4.74 -7.02
N PHE A 215 -18.68 4.12 -6.04
CA PHE A 215 -19.39 4.83 -4.99
C PHE A 215 -18.46 5.39 -3.91
N VAL A 216 -17.21 4.92 -3.83
CA VAL A 216 -16.22 5.36 -2.83
C VAL A 216 -15.68 6.73 -3.23
N LYS A 217 -15.75 7.68 -2.30
CA LYS A 217 -15.35 9.06 -2.52
C LYS A 217 -14.42 9.54 -1.41
N GLN A 218 -13.63 10.56 -1.75
CA GLN A 218 -12.80 11.28 -0.78
C GLN A 218 -13.70 12.15 0.10
N VAL A 219 -13.42 12.16 1.40
CA VAL A 219 -14.08 13.06 2.34
C VAL A 219 -13.63 14.51 2.19
N SER A 220 -14.44 15.45 2.68
CA SER A 220 -14.06 16.87 2.69
C SER A 220 -12.85 17.13 3.59
N LYS A 221 -12.19 18.28 3.38
CA LYS A 221 -11.08 18.73 4.25
C LYS A 221 -11.53 18.88 5.70
N ASP A 222 -12.75 19.39 5.92
CA ASP A 222 -13.30 19.60 7.25
C ASP A 222 -13.43 18.27 8.03
N VAL A 223 -13.83 17.19 7.35
CA VAL A 223 -13.89 15.84 7.95
C VAL A 223 -12.49 15.36 8.34
N ILE A 224 -11.50 15.56 7.48
CA ILE A 224 -10.10 15.18 7.79
C ILE A 224 -9.57 15.99 8.97
N GLU A 225 -9.91 17.28 9.06
CA GLU A 225 -9.51 18.13 10.17
C GLU A 225 -10.20 17.74 11.48
N GLU A 226 -11.48 17.37 11.44
CA GLU A 226 -12.18 16.80 12.60
C GLU A 226 -11.54 15.47 13.04
N ALA A 227 -11.27 14.57 12.10
CA ALA A 227 -10.60 13.29 12.38
C ALA A 227 -9.22 13.50 13.03
N VAL A 228 -8.39 14.39 12.48
CA VAL A 228 -7.08 14.76 13.05
C VAL A 228 -7.24 15.33 14.45
N SER A 229 -8.21 16.22 14.67
CA SER A 229 -8.47 16.84 15.97
C SER A 229 -8.87 15.82 17.04
N ILE A 230 -9.73 14.86 16.69
CA ILE A 230 -10.22 13.84 17.64
C ILE A 230 -9.16 12.76 17.89
N LEU A 231 -8.55 12.25 16.83
CA LEU A 231 -7.67 11.07 16.86
C LEU A 231 -6.20 11.43 17.17
N GLY A 232 -5.79 12.68 16.94
CA GLY A 232 -4.38 13.10 17.09
C GLY A 232 -3.45 12.54 16.01
N GLY A 233 -3.99 12.12 14.86
CA GLY A 233 -3.23 11.53 13.76
C GLY A 233 -2.67 12.55 12.77
N ILE A 234 -1.91 12.06 11.79
CA ILE A 234 -1.29 12.84 10.72
C ILE A 234 -2.08 12.63 9.43
N SER A 235 -2.63 13.71 8.86
CA SER A 235 -3.26 13.65 7.54
C SER A 235 -2.20 13.43 6.46
N ILE A 236 -2.35 12.36 5.67
CA ILE A 236 -1.43 12.05 4.56
C ILE A 236 -1.47 13.12 3.47
N ASP A 237 -2.59 13.81 3.28
CA ASP A 237 -2.74 14.86 2.25
C ASP A 237 -1.94 16.13 2.57
N LYS A 238 -1.50 16.30 3.82
CA LYS A 238 -0.61 17.40 4.23
C LYS A 238 0.87 17.06 4.03
N LEU A 239 1.19 15.83 3.64
CA LEU A 239 2.57 15.38 3.41
C LEU A 239 2.94 15.57 1.94
N VAL A 240 3.99 16.36 1.69
CA VAL A 240 4.51 16.60 0.33
C VAL A 240 5.20 15.33 -0.18
N SER A 241 4.83 14.86 -1.37
CA SER A 241 5.57 13.80 -2.07
C SER A 241 6.52 14.41 -3.11
N GLU A 242 7.75 13.91 -3.19
CA GLU A 242 8.65 14.19 -4.30
C GLU A 242 8.15 13.55 -5.61
N GLY A 243 8.81 13.75 -6.75
CA GLY A 243 8.39 13.20 -8.05
C GLY A 243 8.55 11.67 -8.17
N PHE A 244 7.94 11.05 -9.19
CA PHE A 244 8.08 9.62 -9.47
C PHE A 244 9.42 9.26 -10.11
N TYR A 245 9.91 8.04 -9.86
CA TYR A 245 11.10 7.49 -10.50
C TYR A 245 10.85 6.07 -11.02
N SER A 246 11.43 5.73 -12.18
CA SER A 246 11.55 4.36 -12.68
C SER A 246 12.85 4.21 -13.45
N GLU A 247 13.42 3.02 -13.44
CA GLU A 247 14.64 2.70 -14.18
C GLU A 247 14.39 2.13 -15.56
N VAL A 248 13.16 1.72 -15.86
CA VAL A 248 12.82 1.15 -17.15
C VAL A 248 13.16 2.20 -18.20
N GLU A 249 14.03 1.86 -19.15
CA GLU A 249 14.56 2.84 -20.11
C GLU A 249 13.46 3.40 -21.00
N ASP A 250 12.59 2.51 -21.51
CA ASP A 250 11.42 2.87 -22.29
C ASP A 250 10.37 3.55 -21.39
N ASP A 251 10.00 4.78 -21.72
CA ASP A 251 9.09 5.59 -20.91
C ASP A 251 7.70 4.94 -20.76
N TYR A 252 7.27 4.17 -21.76
CA TYR A 252 5.96 3.53 -21.76
C TYR A 252 5.95 2.37 -20.78
N GLU A 253 6.93 1.48 -20.90
CA GLU A 253 7.13 0.38 -19.96
C GLU A 253 7.44 0.90 -18.54
N ALA A 254 8.08 2.07 -18.41
CA ALA A 254 8.30 2.75 -17.14
C ALA A 254 6.98 3.19 -16.50
N VAL A 255 6.08 3.83 -17.25
CA VAL A 255 4.75 4.20 -16.75
C VAL A 255 3.94 2.94 -16.41
N LEU A 256 3.92 1.92 -17.27
CA LEU A 256 3.25 0.65 -16.99
C LEU A 256 3.74 0.01 -15.68
N SER A 257 5.05 0.04 -15.43
CA SER A 257 5.64 -0.51 -14.21
C SER A 257 5.16 0.20 -12.93
N ILE A 258 4.83 1.50 -13.02
CA ILE A 258 4.32 2.30 -11.91
C ILE A 258 2.80 2.12 -11.77
N ILE A 259 2.03 2.36 -12.85
CA ILE A 259 0.56 2.36 -12.80
C ILE A 259 -0.06 1.00 -12.49
N ARG A 260 0.70 -0.09 -12.63
CA ARG A 260 0.32 -1.42 -12.16
C ARG A 260 0.02 -1.47 -10.67
N ARG A 261 0.79 -0.72 -9.87
CA ARG A 261 0.73 -0.75 -8.39
C ARG A 261 0.32 0.58 -7.79
N HIS A 262 0.48 1.64 -8.56
CA HIS A 262 0.33 3.01 -8.11
C HIS A 262 -0.25 3.85 -9.25
N PRO A 263 -1.59 3.94 -9.36
CA PRO A 263 -2.25 4.70 -10.42
C PRO A 263 -1.72 6.14 -10.51
N MET A 264 -1.52 6.65 -11.72
CA MET A 264 -1.01 8.00 -11.96
C MET A 264 -2.02 8.81 -12.75
N ASN A 265 -2.23 10.08 -12.38
CA ASN A 265 -3.02 11.01 -13.18
C ASN A 265 -2.22 11.57 -14.36
N GLN A 266 -2.91 12.15 -15.34
CA GLN A 266 -2.30 12.68 -16.56
C GLN A 266 -1.19 13.72 -16.30
N PHE A 267 -1.26 14.48 -15.20
CA PHE A 267 -0.22 15.45 -14.84
C PHE A 267 0.98 14.78 -14.18
N GLU A 268 0.77 13.76 -13.33
CA GLU A 268 1.83 12.93 -12.76
C GLU A 268 2.61 12.20 -13.87
N ILE A 269 1.90 11.62 -14.85
CA ILE A 269 2.51 10.95 -16.02
C ILE A 269 3.29 11.96 -16.85
N LYS A 270 2.68 13.11 -17.16
CA LYS A 270 3.34 14.16 -17.93
C LYS A 270 4.62 14.63 -17.25
N SER A 271 4.57 14.95 -15.96
CA SER A 271 5.74 15.40 -15.20
C SER A 271 6.83 14.32 -15.16
N PHE A 272 6.43 13.06 -14.98
CA PHE A 272 7.36 11.93 -14.97
C PHE A 272 8.08 11.75 -16.32
N VAL A 273 7.37 11.81 -17.44
CA VAL A 273 7.95 11.69 -18.79
C VAL A 273 8.80 12.92 -19.13
N GLU A 274 8.35 14.12 -18.81
CA GLU A 274 9.10 15.37 -19.03
C GLU A 274 10.44 15.38 -18.27
N GLN A 275 10.48 14.88 -17.04
CA GLN A 275 11.72 14.74 -16.25
C GLN A 275 12.75 13.79 -16.88
N ARG A 276 12.30 12.87 -17.75
CA ARG A 276 13.15 11.88 -18.44
C ARG A 276 13.67 12.38 -19.79
N ASN A 277 13.44 13.65 -20.13
CA ASN A 277 14.00 14.34 -21.29
C ASN A 277 13.68 13.69 -22.66
N ARG A 278 12.55 12.97 -22.83
CA ARG A 278 12.23 12.26 -24.07
C ARG A 278 10.74 12.25 -24.46
N SER A 279 10.55 12.22 -25.79
CA SER A 279 9.37 11.88 -26.59
C SER A 279 8.21 12.89 -26.64
N ASN A 280 7.60 13.00 -27.83
CA ASN A 280 6.39 13.78 -28.10
C ASN A 280 5.26 13.33 -27.16
N ILE A 281 4.98 14.13 -26.12
CA ILE A 281 4.02 13.79 -25.06
C ILE A 281 2.65 13.41 -25.62
N LYS A 282 2.28 13.97 -26.78
CA LYS A 282 1.00 13.67 -27.43
C LYS A 282 0.95 12.22 -27.92
N ASP A 283 1.97 11.78 -28.66
CA ASP A 283 2.04 10.41 -29.18
C ASP A 283 2.12 9.39 -28.03
N PHE A 284 2.73 9.79 -26.90
CA PHE A 284 2.80 8.97 -25.69
C PHE A 284 1.42 8.74 -25.07
N PHE A 285 0.62 9.80 -24.88
CA PHE A 285 -0.75 9.67 -24.39
C PHE A 285 -1.64 8.94 -25.40
N GLU A 286 -1.49 9.17 -26.72
CA GLU A 286 -2.22 8.40 -27.73
C GLU A 286 -1.91 6.90 -27.62
N ARG A 287 -0.68 6.51 -27.31
CA ARG A 287 -0.33 5.09 -27.07
C ARG A 287 -1.00 4.54 -25.81
N LEU A 288 -0.96 5.28 -24.68
CA LEU A 288 -1.62 4.87 -23.43
C LEU A 288 -3.14 4.77 -23.59
N ASP A 289 -3.75 5.72 -24.30
CA ASP A 289 -5.19 5.81 -24.48
C ASP A 289 -5.76 4.65 -25.33
N ASN A 290 -4.91 4.03 -26.15
CA ASN A 290 -5.26 2.91 -27.04
C ASN A 290 -4.80 1.53 -26.51
N ASP A 291 -4.24 1.42 -25.30
CA ASP A 291 -3.84 0.13 -24.73
C ASP A 291 -5.01 -0.53 -23.98
N ASP A 292 -5.46 -1.68 -24.50
CA ASP A 292 -6.55 -2.46 -23.93
C ASP A 292 -6.26 -2.98 -22.51
N ASN A 293 -5.01 -3.02 -22.06
CA ASN A 293 -4.63 -3.41 -20.70
C ASN A 293 -4.71 -2.26 -19.69
N ILE A 294 -4.94 -1.02 -20.16
CA ILE A 294 -5.03 0.15 -19.31
C ILE A 294 -6.51 0.53 -19.13
N GLU A 295 -6.86 0.78 -17.88
CA GLU A 295 -8.11 1.40 -17.48
C GLU A 295 -7.88 2.89 -17.25
N ILE A 296 -8.65 3.73 -17.95
CA ILE A 296 -8.62 5.19 -17.81
C ILE A 296 -9.87 5.61 -17.06
N ILE A 297 -9.67 6.18 -15.89
CA ILE A 297 -10.75 6.55 -14.98
C ILE A 297 -10.74 8.07 -14.86
N ASP A 298 -11.84 8.73 -15.22
CA ASP A 298 -12.06 10.13 -14.84
C ASP A 298 -12.35 10.17 -13.33
N TYR A 299 -11.39 10.69 -12.58
CA TYR A 299 -11.48 10.83 -11.15
C TYR A 299 -11.15 12.27 -10.75
N LYS A 300 -12.16 13.01 -10.29
CA LYS A 300 -12.06 14.42 -9.90
C LYS A 300 -11.65 15.36 -11.04
N GLY A 301 -12.04 15.06 -12.28
CA GLY A 301 -11.65 15.83 -13.46
C GLY A 301 -10.22 15.54 -13.93
N TYR A 302 -9.61 14.48 -13.40
CA TYR A 302 -8.31 13.98 -13.81
C TYR A 302 -8.47 12.61 -14.48
N TYR A 303 -7.90 12.47 -15.68
CA TYR A 303 -7.73 11.16 -16.30
C TYR A 303 -6.62 10.40 -15.57
N THR A 304 -7.02 9.38 -14.82
CA THR A 304 -6.10 8.53 -14.05
C THR A 304 -5.97 7.18 -14.71
N TYR A 305 -4.72 6.74 -14.90
CA TYR A 305 -4.35 5.53 -15.61
C TYR A 305 -3.98 4.44 -14.59
N ARG A 306 -4.55 3.24 -14.77
CA ARG A 306 -4.30 2.03 -13.97
C ARG A 306 -4.22 0.80 -14.89
N LEU A 307 -3.44 -0.21 -14.53
CA LEU A 307 -3.43 -1.50 -15.24
C LEU A 307 -4.63 -2.39 -14.82
N LYS A 308 -5.26 -3.08 -15.77
CA LYS A 308 -6.46 -3.93 -15.56
C LYS A 308 -6.21 -5.27 -14.84
#